data_AF-A0A7W4Z2M4-F1
#
_entry.id   AF-A0A7W4Z2M4-F1
#
_cell.length_a   1.000
_cell.length_b   1.000
_cell.length_c   1.000
_cell.angle_alpha   90.00
_cell.angle_beta   90.00
_cell.angle_gamma   90.00
#
_symmetry.space_group_name_H-M   'P 1'
#
loop_
_entity.id
_entity.type
_entity.pdbx_description
1 polymer ?
#
loop_
_entity_poly.entity_id
_entity_poly.type
_entity_poly.pdbx_seq_one_letter_code
_entity_poly.pdbx_strand_id
1 'polypeptide(L)'
;MYLGLCLFGVVAAVWAIAYVTTRPDAASRGARDRDRRAAQLRTCPDRATILDVEEILRAHPLPDPTVARVLGTAAERRIGSRTLWCWADRFGADRLVLAIDADVAERRLRRHLDAGTAPDWNALEVFARLNREALPGGLPLQEIVDLDAVPPVDELRFDVAGWETQPPDAAVPVATDADLSQFDNLPPIFEPGLPVARSMPPPDGRRSTPPRAGGDDPWPMVA
;
A
#
# COMPACT_ATOMS: atom_id res chain seq x y z
N MET A 1 50.65 -12.79 -50.16
CA MET A 1 49.35 -12.19 -49.78
C MET A 1 48.70 -12.87 -48.57
N TYR A 2 48.71 -14.21 -48.46
CA TYR A 2 48.10 -14.92 -47.32
C TYR A 2 48.71 -14.60 -45.93
N LEU A 3 50.02 -14.39 -45.86
CA LEU A 3 50.72 -14.09 -44.59
C LEU A 3 50.27 -12.76 -43.96
N GLY A 4 50.01 -11.73 -44.78
CA GLY A 4 49.51 -10.43 -44.31
C GLY A 4 48.05 -10.52 -43.81
N LEU A 5 47.25 -11.36 -44.45
CA LEU A 5 45.85 -11.60 -44.06
C LEU A 5 45.75 -12.34 -42.72
N CYS A 6 46.62 -13.34 -42.50
CA CYS A 6 46.72 -14.02 -41.20
C CYS A 6 47.17 -13.08 -40.07
N LEU A 7 48.17 -12.23 -40.31
CA LEU A 7 48.64 -11.26 -39.31
C LEU A 7 47.53 -10.29 -38.90
N PHE A 8 46.79 -9.76 -39.88
CA PHE A 8 45.69 -8.82 -39.62
C PHE A 8 44.57 -9.48 -38.83
N GLY A 9 44.22 -10.74 -39.15
CA GLY A 9 43.22 -11.52 -38.41
C GLY A 9 43.61 -11.75 -36.95
N VAL A 10 44.87 -12.09 -36.69
CA VAL A 10 45.38 -12.31 -35.33
C VAL A 10 45.37 -11.00 -34.53
N VAL A 11 45.84 -9.89 -35.11
CA VAL A 11 45.83 -8.59 -34.44
C VAL A 11 44.40 -8.14 -34.12
N ALA A 12 43.45 -8.33 -35.05
CA ALA A 12 42.04 -8.02 -34.83
C ALA A 12 41.43 -8.91 -33.72
N ALA A 13 41.77 -10.20 -33.68
CA ALA A 13 41.30 -11.11 -32.64
C ALA A 13 41.85 -10.73 -31.25
N VAL A 14 43.13 -10.40 -31.16
CA VAL A 14 43.76 -9.93 -29.90
C VAL A 14 43.11 -8.63 -29.44
N TRP A 15 42.83 -7.69 -30.35
CA TRP A 15 42.11 -6.46 -30.05
C TRP A 15 40.68 -6.70 -29.57
N ALA A 16 39.95 -7.63 -30.20
CA ALA A 16 38.59 -7.98 -29.79
C ALA A 16 38.58 -8.61 -28.39
N ILE A 17 39.53 -9.51 -28.09
CA ILE A 17 39.65 -10.14 -26.77
C ILE A 17 40.03 -9.10 -25.70
N ALA A 18 40.96 -8.20 -26.00
CA ALA A 18 41.32 -7.10 -25.10
C ALA A 18 40.13 -6.14 -24.87
N TYR A 19 39.33 -5.85 -25.89
CA TYR A 19 38.16 -4.98 -25.77
C TYR A 19 37.02 -5.62 -24.93
N VAL A 20 36.82 -6.93 -25.06
CA VAL A 20 35.81 -7.66 -24.26
C VAL A 20 36.25 -7.78 -22.80
N THR A 21 37.54 -8.01 -22.53
CA THR A 21 38.06 -8.13 -21.16
C THR A 21 38.20 -6.81 -20.42
N THR A 22 38.30 -5.70 -21.16
CA THR A 22 38.34 -4.34 -20.59
C THR A 22 36.97 -3.69 -20.42
N ARG A 23 35.87 -4.34 -20.82
CA ARG A 23 34.54 -3.92 -20.35
C ARG A 23 34.39 -4.35 -18.90
N PRO A 24 34.54 -3.45 -17.93
CA PRO A 24 34.24 -3.84 -16.56
C PRO A 24 32.76 -4.20 -16.51
N ASP A 25 32.42 -5.22 -15.74
CA ASP A 25 31.04 -5.67 -15.50
C ASP A 25 30.14 -4.49 -15.07
N ALA A 26 29.58 -3.78 -16.05
CA ALA A 26 28.67 -2.67 -15.81
C ALA A 26 27.41 -3.17 -15.09
N ALA A 27 27.03 -4.42 -15.33
CA ALA A 27 25.95 -5.10 -14.63
C ALA A 27 26.24 -5.29 -13.13
N SER A 28 27.46 -5.72 -12.75
CA SER A 28 27.81 -5.99 -11.35
C SER A 28 28.06 -4.70 -10.55
N ARG A 29 28.54 -3.63 -11.19
CA ARG A 29 28.60 -2.30 -10.57
C ARG A 29 27.20 -1.73 -10.36
N GLY A 30 26.33 -1.83 -11.36
CA GLY A 30 24.95 -1.37 -11.27
C GLY A 30 24.17 -2.04 -10.13
N ALA A 31 24.32 -3.36 -9.94
CA ALA A 31 23.68 -4.07 -8.83
C ALA A 31 24.11 -3.52 -7.45
N ARG A 32 25.42 -3.34 -7.23
CA ARG A 32 25.93 -2.79 -5.94
C ARG A 32 25.46 -1.38 -5.67
N ASP A 33 25.38 -0.53 -6.70
CA ASP A 33 24.94 0.85 -6.53
C ASP A 33 23.43 0.92 -6.22
N ARG A 34 22.61 0.03 -6.79
CA ARG A 34 21.20 -0.13 -6.40
C ARG A 34 21.04 -0.56 -4.96
N ASP A 35 21.82 -1.55 -4.51
CA ASP A 35 21.76 -2.04 -3.14
C ASP A 35 22.14 -0.93 -2.15
N ARG A 36 23.18 -0.15 -2.48
CA ARG A 36 23.58 1.04 -1.70
C ARG A 36 22.47 2.09 -1.65
N ARG A 37 21.83 2.36 -2.79
CA ARG A 37 20.71 3.30 -2.88
C ARG A 37 19.53 2.83 -2.04
N ALA A 38 19.15 1.55 -2.12
CA ALA A 38 18.10 0.96 -1.30
C ALA A 38 18.43 1.08 0.20
N ALA A 39 19.67 0.78 0.61
CA ALA A 39 20.11 0.94 2.00
C ALA A 39 20.05 2.41 2.47
N GLN A 40 20.41 3.36 1.60
CA GLN A 40 20.28 4.79 1.87
C GLN A 40 18.81 5.19 2.07
N LEU A 41 17.91 4.71 1.22
CA LEU A 41 16.47 5.02 1.30
C LEU A 41 15.82 4.43 2.54
N ARG A 42 16.26 3.26 3.02
CA ARG A 42 15.81 2.71 4.32
C ARG A 42 16.14 3.64 5.49
N THR A 43 17.27 4.33 5.40
CA THR A 43 17.70 5.30 6.43
C THR A 43 17.00 6.65 6.27
N CYS A 44 16.77 7.09 5.03
CA CYS A 44 16.18 8.39 4.70
C CYS A 44 15.09 8.24 3.62
N PRO A 45 13.88 7.75 3.98
CA PRO A 45 12.82 7.46 3.01
C PRO A 45 12.26 8.73 2.34
N ASP A 46 12.45 9.91 2.94
CA ASP A 46 12.10 11.21 2.36
C ASP A 46 12.79 11.53 1.04
N ARG A 47 13.90 10.84 0.72
CA ARG A 47 14.65 11.04 -0.52
C ARG A 47 14.22 10.12 -1.65
N ALA A 48 13.16 9.33 -1.44
CA ALA A 48 12.64 8.43 -2.46
C ALA A 48 12.05 9.22 -3.63
N THR A 49 12.49 8.87 -4.84
CA THR A 49 12.00 9.44 -6.10
C THR A 49 11.06 8.45 -6.79
N ILE A 50 10.36 8.90 -7.83
CA ILE A 50 9.50 8.01 -8.62
C ILE A 50 10.30 6.90 -9.33
N LEU A 51 11.55 7.18 -9.72
CA LEU A 51 12.45 6.21 -10.32
C LEU A 51 12.84 5.11 -9.34
N ASP A 52 13.04 5.45 -8.06
CA ASP A 52 13.30 4.46 -7.01
C ASP A 52 12.08 3.53 -6.81
N VAL A 53 10.86 4.05 -6.98
CA VAL A 53 9.60 3.26 -6.94
C VAL A 53 9.47 2.37 -8.18
N GLU A 54 9.76 2.91 -9.36
CA GLU A 54 9.75 2.14 -10.61
C GLU A 54 10.77 1.00 -10.57
N GLU A 55 11.96 1.25 -10.02
CA GLU A 55 13.02 0.25 -9.88
C GLU A 55 12.61 -0.89 -8.93
N ILE A 56 12.03 -0.58 -7.77
CA ILE A 56 11.57 -1.64 -6.84
C ILE A 56 10.38 -2.45 -7.41
N LEU A 57 9.52 -1.81 -8.20
CA LEU A 57 8.43 -2.51 -8.92
C LEU A 57 9.00 -3.44 -10.00
N ARG A 58 9.98 -2.98 -10.79
CA ARG A 58 10.64 -3.79 -11.83
C ARG A 58 11.54 -4.90 -11.30
N ALA A 59 12.02 -4.77 -10.05
CA ALA A 59 12.76 -5.84 -9.40
C ALA A 59 11.90 -7.08 -9.12
N HIS A 60 10.57 -6.94 -9.14
CA HIS A 60 9.62 -8.04 -9.03
C HIS A 60 9.16 -8.51 -10.42
N PRO A 61 8.69 -9.76 -10.58
CA PRO A 61 8.24 -10.30 -11.86
C PRO A 61 6.86 -9.74 -12.28
N LEU A 62 6.75 -8.42 -12.33
CA LEU A 62 5.55 -7.68 -12.76
C LEU A 62 5.66 -7.31 -14.24
N PRO A 63 4.59 -7.41 -15.03
CA PRO A 63 4.58 -6.91 -16.40
C PRO A 63 4.79 -5.39 -16.46
N ASP A 64 5.62 -4.91 -17.38
CA ASP A 64 5.80 -3.47 -17.65
C ASP A 64 4.50 -2.65 -17.76
N PRO A 65 3.41 -3.11 -18.43
CA PRO A 65 2.16 -2.34 -18.45
C PRO A 65 1.52 -2.20 -17.06
N THR A 66 1.75 -3.17 -16.16
CA THR A 66 1.28 -3.09 -14.77
C THR A 66 2.05 -2.02 -14.01
N VAL A 67 3.37 -1.95 -14.19
CA VAL A 67 4.22 -0.92 -13.57
C VAL A 67 3.80 0.47 -14.03
N ALA A 68 3.65 0.67 -15.35
CA ALA A 68 3.22 1.94 -15.92
C ALA A 68 1.84 2.39 -15.40
N ARG A 69 0.88 1.45 -15.35
CA ARG A 69 -0.47 1.71 -14.82
C ARG A 69 -0.43 2.13 -13.35
N VAL A 70 0.31 1.40 -12.51
CA VAL A 70 0.40 1.68 -11.07
C VAL A 70 1.04 3.04 -10.81
N LEU A 71 2.11 3.39 -11.54
CA LEU A 71 2.74 4.70 -11.43
C LEU A 71 1.82 5.82 -11.95
N GLY A 72 1.09 5.58 -13.04
CA GLY A 72 0.07 6.50 -13.57
C GLY A 72 -1.04 6.78 -12.57
N THR A 73 -1.68 5.73 -12.04
CA THR A 73 -2.74 5.85 -11.02
C THR A 73 -2.24 6.52 -9.74
N ALA A 74 -1.01 6.21 -9.31
CA ALA A 74 -0.41 6.87 -8.16
C ALA A 74 -0.17 8.38 -8.40
N ALA A 75 0.26 8.75 -9.60
CA ALA A 75 0.46 10.15 -9.99
C ALA A 75 -0.87 10.92 -10.06
N GLU A 76 -1.90 10.34 -10.68
CA GLU A 76 -3.26 10.90 -10.75
C GLU A 76 -3.83 11.18 -9.35
N ARG A 77 -3.61 10.24 -8.43
CA ARG A 77 -4.06 10.33 -7.03
C ARG A 77 -3.11 11.11 -6.12
N ARG A 78 -2.03 11.65 -6.68
CA ARG A 78 -1.00 12.43 -5.98
C ARG A 78 -0.39 11.69 -4.78
N ILE A 79 -0.23 10.38 -4.88
CA ILE A 79 0.41 9.57 -3.83
C ILE A 79 1.91 9.83 -3.86
N GLY A 80 2.48 10.30 -2.75
CA GLY A 80 3.90 10.64 -2.68
C GLY A 80 4.83 9.44 -2.87
N SER A 81 5.95 9.65 -3.58
CA SER A 81 6.97 8.62 -3.83
C SER A 81 7.52 7.98 -2.55
N ARG A 82 7.66 8.78 -1.48
CA ARG A 82 8.00 8.27 -0.13
C ARG A 82 7.03 7.18 0.32
N THR A 83 5.73 7.44 0.20
CA THR A 83 4.68 6.52 0.65
C THR A 83 4.72 5.24 -0.17
N LEU A 84 4.80 5.35 -1.50
CA LEU A 84 4.90 4.21 -2.41
C LEU A 84 6.12 3.34 -2.11
N TRP A 85 7.29 3.97 -1.99
CA TRP A 85 8.55 3.27 -1.73
C TRP A 85 8.53 2.56 -0.37
N CYS A 86 8.09 3.24 0.70
CA CYS A 86 7.99 2.63 2.03
C CYS A 86 7.01 1.45 2.04
N TRP A 87 5.92 1.55 1.28
CA TRP A 87 4.95 0.47 1.16
C TRP A 87 5.52 -0.74 0.43
N ALA A 88 6.23 -0.51 -0.69
CA ALA A 88 6.89 -1.57 -1.44
C ALA A 88 8.04 -2.23 -0.66
N ASP A 89 8.88 -1.47 0.05
CA ASP A 89 9.98 -2.02 0.86
C ASP A 89 9.44 -2.84 2.05
N ARG A 90 8.33 -2.41 2.68
CA ARG A 90 7.75 -3.10 3.84
C ARG A 90 6.87 -4.30 3.49
N PHE A 91 5.99 -4.17 2.49
CA PHE A 91 4.96 -5.17 2.18
C PHE A 91 5.19 -5.90 0.85
N GLY A 92 6.18 -5.46 0.05
CA GLY A 92 6.45 -6.00 -1.28
C GLY A 92 5.73 -5.24 -2.40
N ALA A 93 6.26 -5.36 -3.62
CA ALA A 93 5.69 -4.71 -4.80
C ALA A 93 4.27 -5.19 -5.10
N ASP A 94 3.99 -6.50 -4.98
CA ASP A 94 2.66 -7.06 -5.29
C ASP A 94 1.57 -6.47 -4.39
N ARG A 95 1.89 -6.24 -3.12
CA ARG A 95 0.97 -5.61 -2.15
C ARG A 95 0.81 -4.11 -2.41
N LEU A 96 1.82 -3.44 -2.98
CA LEU A 96 1.66 -2.09 -3.48
C LEU A 96 0.70 -2.05 -4.66
N VAL A 97 0.89 -2.90 -5.67
CA VAL A 97 -0.01 -3.01 -6.82
C VAL A 97 -1.44 -3.27 -6.36
N LEU A 98 -1.64 -4.22 -5.44
CA LEU A 98 -2.95 -4.53 -4.87
C LEU A 98 -3.59 -3.31 -4.19
N ALA A 99 -2.82 -2.57 -3.38
CA ALA A 99 -3.32 -1.39 -2.68
C ALA A 99 -3.70 -0.24 -3.63
N ILE A 100 -2.93 -0.05 -4.70
CA ILE A 100 -3.24 0.96 -5.73
C ILE A 100 -4.48 0.56 -6.54
N ASP A 101 -4.60 -0.73 -6.89
CA ASP A 101 -5.76 -1.26 -7.60
C ASP A 101 -7.03 -1.24 -6.76
N ALA A 102 -6.91 -1.49 -5.46
CA ALA A 102 -8.00 -1.37 -4.48
C ALA A 102 -8.39 0.08 -4.19
N ASP A 103 -7.77 1.05 -4.87
CA ASP A 103 -7.99 2.47 -4.66
C ASP A 103 -7.82 2.92 -3.19
N VAL A 104 -6.68 2.55 -2.60
CA VAL A 104 -6.38 3.00 -1.23
C VAL A 104 -5.77 4.41 -1.27
N ALA A 105 -6.49 5.37 -0.70
CA ALA A 105 -6.00 6.74 -0.55
C ALA A 105 -4.67 6.82 0.25
N GLU A 106 -3.79 7.76 -0.12
CA GLU A 106 -2.47 7.94 0.51
C GLU A 106 -2.55 8.06 2.04
N ARG A 107 -3.52 8.81 2.55
CA ARG A 107 -3.70 9.00 4.01
C ARG A 107 -3.87 7.67 4.73
N ARG A 108 -4.54 6.69 4.11
CA ARG A 108 -4.76 5.36 4.69
C ARG A 108 -3.49 4.50 4.60
N LEU A 109 -2.77 4.57 3.48
CA LEU A 109 -1.45 3.92 3.35
C LEU A 109 -0.49 4.43 4.44
N ARG A 110 -0.37 5.75 4.59
CA ARG A 110 0.47 6.36 5.63
C ARG A 110 0.06 5.93 7.03
N ARG A 111 -1.25 5.89 7.33
CA ARG A 111 -1.74 5.42 8.63
C ARG A 111 -1.28 3.99 8.94
N HIS A 112 -1.34 3.08 7.97
CA HIS A 112 -0.85 1.72 8.16
C HIS A 112 0.68 1.65 8.30
N LEU A 113 1.43 2.49 7.57
CA LEU A 113 2.88 2.61 7.73
C LEU A 113 3.27 3.13 9.12
N ASP A 114 2.61 4.19 9.58
CA ASP A 114 2.86 4.83 10.88
C ASP A 114 2.48 3.91 12.04
N ALA A 115 1.35 3.19 11.92
CA ALA A 115 0.89 2.23 12.93
C ALA A 115 1.66 0.90 12.90
N GLY A 116 2.46 0.63 11.87
CA GLY A 116 3.13 -0.67 11.68
C GLY A 116 2.16 -1.84 11.45
N THR A 117 0.91 -1.55 11.12
CA THR A 117 -0.14 -2.57 10.89
C THR A 117 -0.19 -2.97 9.42
N ALA A 118 -0.44 -4.25 9.15
CA ALA A 118 -0.83 -4.68 7.81
C ALA A 118 -2.33 -4.38 7.59
N PRO A 119 -2.74 -3.92 6.40
CA PRO A 119 -4.14 -3.88 6.02
C PRO A 119 -4.70 -5.30 5.83
N ASP A 120 -6.03 -5.43 5.84
CA ASP A 120 -6.69 -6.68 5.47
C ASP A 120 -6.53 -6.93 3.97
N TRP A 121 -5.64 -7.85 3.63
CA TRP A 121 -5.30 -8.18 2.26
C TRP A 121 -6.47 -8.81 1.48
N ASN A 122 -7.33 -9.56 2.16
CA ASN A 122 -8.48 -10.20 1.52
C ASN A 122 -9.51 -9.14 1.12
N ALA A 123 -9.76 -8.17 2.01
CA ALA A 123 -10.61 -7.04 1.69
C ALA A 123 -10.04 -6.23 0.51
N LEU A 124 -8.73 -5.93 0.51
CA LEU A 124 -8.09 -5.22 -0.59
C LEU A 124 -8.17 -5.98 -1.92
N GLU A 125 -8.09 -7.30 -1.91
CA GLU A 125 -8.26 -8.10 -3.12
C GLU A 125 -9.67 -7.99 -3.69
N VAL A 126 -10.70 -8.01 -2.83
CA VAL A 126 -12.08 -7.78 -3.27
C VAL A 126 -12.23 -6.40 -3.91
N PHE A 127 -11.73 -5.34 -3.27
CA PHE A 127 -11.80 -3.99 -3.83
C PHE A 127 -10.98 -3.84 -5.12
N ALA A 128 -9.80 -4.44 -5.19
CA ALA A 128 -8.99 -4.42 -6.41
C ALA A 128 -9.70 -5.14 -7.57
N ARG A 129 -10.40 -6.24 -7.31
CA ARG A 129 -11.20 -6.94 -8.32
C ARG A 129 -12.38 -6.09 -8.76
N LEU A 130 -13.13 -5.51 -7.83
CA LEU A 130 -14.26 -4.62 -8.14
C LEU A 130 -13.83 -3.40 -8.97
N ASN A 131 -12.66 -2.82 -8.69
CA ASN A 131 -12.14 -1.68 -9.43
C ASN A 131 -11.54 -2.06 -10.80
N ARG A 132 -11.03 -3.29 -10.94
CA ARG A 132 -10.52 -3.81 -12.22
C ARG A 132 -11.61 -4.37 -13.13
N GLU A 133 -12.73 -4.81 -12.57
CA GLU A 133 -13.94 -5.17 -13.29
C GLU A 133 -14.59 -3.91 -13.88
N ALA A 134 -13.84 -3.26 -14.77
CA ALA A 134 -14.44 -2.52 -15.87
C ALA A 134 -15.41 -3.49 -16.57
N LEU A 135 -16.61 -3.00 -16.86
CA LEU A 135 -17.72 -3.79 -17.37
C LEU A 135 -17.32 -4.63 -18.60
N PRO A 136 -18.02 -5.74 -18.89
CA PRO A 136 -17.75 -6.55 -20.07
C PRO A 136 -17.65 -5.67 -21.32
N GLY A 137 -16.44 -5.64 -21.93
CA GLY A 137 -16.12 -4.78 -23.07
C GLY A 137 -15.11 -3.65 -22.78
N GLY A 138 -14.68 -3.46 -21.53
CA GLY A 138 -13.70 -2.41 -21.19
C GLY A 138 -14.28 -0.99 -21.25
N LEU A 139 -15.61 -0.88 -21.23
CA LEU A 139 -16.29 0.40 -21.19
C LEU A 139 -16.04 1.05 -19.82
N PRO A 140 -15.55 2.30 -19.79
CA PRO A 140 -15.41 3.02 -18.53
C PRO A 140 -16.78 3.22 -17.89
N LEU A 141 -16.87 3.14 -16.55
CA LEU A 141 -18.13 3.17 -15.80
C LEU A 141 -19.00 4.41 -16.13
N GLN A 142 -18.35 5.52 -16.47
CA GLN A 142 -18.93 6.79 -16.91
C GLN A 142 -19.66 6.74 -18.25
N GLU A 143 -19.48 5.68 -19.05
CA GLU A 143 -20.20 5.46 -20.32
C GLU A 143 -21.49 4.63 -20.10
N ILE A 144 -21.62 4.01 -18.92
CA ILE A 144 -22.80 3.22 -18.54
C ILE A 144 -23.73 4.00 -17.64
N VAL A 145 -23.15 4.83 -16.77
CA VAL A 145 -23.91 5.84 -16.05
C VAL A 145 -23.98 7.07 -16.94
N ASP A 146 -25.00 7.13 -17.78
CA ASP A 146 -25.35 8.36 -18.51
C ASP A 146 -25.74 9.43 -17.47
N LEU A 147 -24.76 10.23 -17.06
CA LEU A 147 -24.93 11.32 -16.12
C LEU A 147 -25.86 12.41 -16.67
N ASP A 148 -26.02 12.47 -18.00
CA ASP A 148 -26.97 13.38 -18.65
C ASP A 148 -28.40 12.82 -18.61
N ALA A 149 -28.58 11.53 -18.35
CA ALA A 149 -29.87 10.90 -18.06
C ALA A 149 -30.31 11.06 -16.58
N VAL A 150 -29.43 11.56 -15.70
CA VAL A 150 -29.82 11.91 -14.33
C VAL A 150 -30.62 13.21 -14.40
N PRO A 151 -31.89 13.24 -13.95
CA PRO A 151 -32.68 14.47 -13.96
C PRO A 151 -31.93 15.55 -13.16
N PRO A 152 -31.93 16.82 -13.62
CA PRO A 152 -31.32 17.91 -12.88
C PRO A 152 -31.89 17.98 -11.46
N VAL A 153 -31.07 18.40 -10.49
CA VAL A 153 -31.42 18.40 -9.06
C VAL A 153 -32.72 19.17 -8.78
N ASP A 154 -33.03 20.18 -9.58
CA ASP A 154 -34.27 20.97 -9.50
C ASP A 154 -35.54 20.17 -9.88
N GLU A 155 -35.39 19.08 -10.65
CA GLU A 155 -36.46 18.14 -11.02
C GLU A 155 -36.54 16.93 -10.08
N LEU A 156 -35.48 16.65 -9.32
CA LEU A 156 -35.48 15.66 -8.25
C LEU A 156 -36.27 16.19 -7.04
N ARG A 157 -37.60 16.30 -7.21
CA ARG A 157 -38.53 16.43 -6.09
C ARG A 157 -38.60 15.09 -5.37
N PHE A 158 -37.69 14.90 -4.43
CA PHE A 158 -37.85 13.87 -3.42
C PHE A 158 -39.13 14.17 -2.66
N ASP A 159 -40.11 13.28 -2.74
CA ASP A 159 -41.28 13.32 -1.87
C ASP A 159 -40.82 12.97 -0.46
N VAL A 160 -40.33 13.98 0.25
CA VAL A 160 -39.91 13.85 1.65
C VAL A 160 -41.08 13.40 2.52
N ALA A 161 -42.33 13.69 2.13
CA ALA A 161 -43.51 13.22 2.87
C ALA A 161 -43.73 11.70 2.73
N GLY A 162 -43.22 11.06 1.68
CA GLY A 162 -43.16 9.60 1.57
C GLY A 162 -42.06 8.96 2.42
N TRP A 163 -41.08 9.75 2.86
CA TRP A 163 -39.98 9.35 3.76
C TRP A 163 -40.19 9.85 5.19
N GLU A 164 -41.17 10.74 5.43
CA GLU A 164 -41.65 11.04 6.76
C GLU A 164 -42.16 9.74 7.34
N THR A 165 -41.38 9.22 8.30
CA THR A 165 -41.76 8.11 9.15
C THR A 165 -43.22 8.31 9.55
N GLN A 166 -44.04 7.36 9.14
CA GLN A 166 -45.46 7.32 9.35
C GLN A 166 -45.82 7.90 10.73
N PRO A 167 -46.71 8.89 10.82
CA PRO A 167 -47.03 9.51 12.10
C PRO A 167 -47.44 8.43 13.11
N PRO A 168 -47.05 8.56 14.39
CA PRO A 168 -47.19 7.50 15.41
C PRO A 168 -48.62 7.02 15.65
N ASP A 169 -49.63 7.70 15.08
CA ASP A 169 -51.04 7.34 15.15
C ASP A 169 -51.49 6.33 14.08
N ALA A 170 -50.67 6.05 13.06
CA ALA A 170 -50.98 4.95 12.16
C ALA A 170 -50.64 3.64 12.88
N ALA A 171 -51.67 2.88 13.21
CA ALA A 171 -51.62 1.59 13.89
C ALA A 171 -50.89 0.50 13.08
N VAL A 172 -49.60 0.69 12.82
CA VAL A 172 -48.68 -0.43 12.71
C VAL A 172 -48.68 -1.04 14.11
N PRO A 173 -48.98 -2.34 14.27
CA PRO A 173 -48.83 -2.98 15.56
C PRO A 173 -47.37 -2.83 15.96
N VAL A 174 -47.08 -1.89 16.86
CA VAL A 174 -45.84 -1.84 17.60
C VAL A 174 -45.71 -3.25 18.14
N ALA A 175 -44.69 -3.99 17.69
CA ALA A 175 -44.36 -5.27 18.28
C ALA A 175 -43.95 -4.97 19.72
N THR A 176 -44.93 -4.95 20.62
CA THR A 176 -44.77 -4.59 22.03
C THR A 176 -43.93 -5.61 22.79
N ASP A 177 -43.56 -6.72 22.16
CA ASP A 177 -42.70 -7.76 22.70
C ASP A 177 -41.61 -8.17 21.68
N ALA A 178 -40.86 -7.19 21.15
CA ALA A 178 -39.53 -7.52 20.66
C ALA A 178 -38.70 -7.91 21.89
N ASP A 179 -38.65 -9.21 22.19
CA ASP A 179 -37.88 -9.76 23.31
C ASP A 179 -36.40 -9.39 23.16
N LEU A 180 -35.99 -8.39 23.94
CA LEU A 180 -34.63 -7.87 23.95
C LEU A 180 -33.69 -8.75 24.79
N SER A 181 -34.19 -9.78 25.47
CA SER A 181 -33.35 -10.72 26.24
C SER A 181 -32.40 -11.53 25.34
N GLN A 182 -32.71 -11.67 24.04
CA GLN A 182 -31.75 -12.24 23.07
C GLN A 182 -30.47 -11.41 22.93
N PHE A 183 -30.47 -10.15 23.39
CA PHE A 183 -29.33 -9.24 23.35
C PHE A 183 -28.59 -9.12 24.70
N ASP A 184 -28.81 -10.03 25.66
CA ASP A 184 -28.16 -10.03 26.99
C ASP A 184 -26.61 -10.07 26.96
N ASN A 185 -25.99 -10.28 25.80
CA ASN A 185 -24.54 -10.25 25.59
C ASN A 185 -24.04 -9.03 24.79
N LEU A 186 -24.83 -7.96 24.66
CA LEU A 186 -24.31 -6.72 24.09
C LEU A 186 -23.33 -6.07 25.06
N PRO A 187 -22.13 -5.65 24.60
CA PRO A 187 -21.23 -4.86 25.43
C PRO A 187 -21.95 -3.58 25.87
N PRO A 188 -21.70 -3.09 27.10
CA PRO A 188 -22.37 -1.91 27.62
C PRO A 188 -22.20 -0.75 26.64
N ILE A 189 -23.32 -0.24 26.12
CA ILE A 189 -23.35 0.95 25.28
C ILE A 189 -23.06 2.12 26.21
N PHE A 190 -21.82 2.57 26.26
CA PHE A 190 -21.44 3.75 27.01
C PHE A 190 -22.10 4.97 26.35
N GLU A 191 -22.88 5.73 27.14
CA GLU A 191 -23.48 6.98 26.68
C GLU A 191 -22.38 7.94 26.17
N PRO A 192 -22.59 8.58 25.01
CA PRO A 192 -21.61 9.51 24.45
C PRO A 192 -21.50 10.74 25.36
N GLY A 193 -20.42 10.82 26.14
CA GLY A 193 -20.10 11.99 26.96
C GLY A 193 -19.59 11.67 28.37
N LEU A 194 -19.68 10.43 28.84
CA LEU A 194 -19.12 10.05 30.15
C LEU A 194 -17.62 9.72 30.03
N PRO A 195 -16.77 10.23 30.93
CA PRO A 195 -15.36 9.87 30.96
C PRO A 195 -15.23 8.38 31.23
N VAL A 196 -14.49 7.67 30.37
CA VAL A 196 -14.14 6.26 30.56
C VAL A 196 -13.36 6.12 31.85
N ALA A 197 -14.05 5.81 32.95
CA ALA A 197 -13.42 5.39 34.17
C ALA A 197 -12.83 4.00 33.93
N ARG A 198 -11.52 3.92 33.72
CA ARG A 198 -10.78 2.65 33.70
C ARG A 198 -10.84 2.01 35.09
N SER A 199 -11.91 1.31 35.41
CA SER A 199 -12.00 0.47 36.59
C SER A 199 -11.44 -0.92 36.30
N MET A 200 -10.10 -1.04 36.29
CA MET A 200 -9.40 -2.21 36.82
C MET A 200 -7.88 -1.98 36.78
N PRO A 201 -7.17 -1.94 37.92
CA PRO A 201 -5.75 -2.23 37.91
C PRO A 201 -5.55 -3.70 37.51
N PRO A 202 -4.52 -4.02 36.71
CA PRO A 202 -4.21 -5.40 36.36
C PRO A 202 -3.87 -6.20 37.63
N PRO A 203 -4.21 -7.50 37.70
CA PRO A 203 -3.78 -8.34 38.80
C PRO A 203 -2.24 -8.35 38.87
N ASP A 204 -1.71 -8.05 40.06
CA ASP A 204 -0.30 -8.15 40.43
C ASP A 204 0.21 -9.59 40.23
N GLY A 205 0.66 -9.89 39.02
CA GLY A 205 1.18 -11.18 38.60
C GLY A 205 2.68 -11.12 38.37
N ARG A 206 3.45 -11.20 39.46
CA ARG A 206 4.85 -11.67 39.54
C ARG A 206 5.83 -11.10 38.49
N ARG A 207 6.61 -10.11 38.93
CA ARG A 207 7.94 -9.82 38.36
C ARG A 207 8.84 -11.05 38.52
N SER A 208 9.05 -11.79 37.44
CA SER A 208 10.22 -12.66 37.31
C SER A 208 11.44 -11.77 37.05
N THR A 209 12.22 -11.54 38.11
CA THR A 209 13.55 -10.95 38.08
C THR A 209 14.47 -11.77 37.17
N PRO A 210 15.06 -11.19 36.09
CA PRO A 210 16.13 -11.87 35.38
C PRO A 210 17.41 -11.86 36.24
N PRO A 211 18.22 -12.94 36.22
CA PRO A 211 19.49 -12.97 36.93
C PRO A 211 20.47 -11.98 36.31
N ARG A 212 21.04 -11.15 37.18
CA ARG A 212 22.11 -10.20 36.94
C ARG A 212 23.42 -10.97 36.69
N ALA A 213 23.79 -11.17 35.44
CA ALA A 213 25.19 -11.31 35.01
C ALA A 213 25.58 -9.92 34.48
N GLY A 214 26.52 -9.18 35.06
CA GLY A 214 27.90 -9.61 35.27
C GLY A 214 28.67 -9.33 33.97
N GLY A 215 28.96 -8.05 33.71
CA GLY A 215 29.63 -7.61 32.49
C GLY A 215 29.91 -6.11 32.57
N ASP A 216 31.03 -5.78 33.20
CA ASP A 216 31.64 -4.45 33.17
C ASP A 216 32.15 -4.19 31.74
N ASP A 217 31.47 -3.32 30.98
CA ASP A 217 32.02 -2.73 29.77
C ASP A 217 31.88 -1.20 29.81
N PRO A 218 33.00 -0.45 29.94
CA PRO A 218 32.99 1.00 29.94
C PRO A 218 32.83 1.54 28.52
N TRP A 219 31.71 2.20 28.24
CA TRP A 219 31.53 2.97 27.02
C TRP A 219 32.46 4.19 26.99
N PRO A 220 33.14 4.49 25.87
CA PRO A 220 33.99 5.67 25.77
C PRO A 220 33.15 6.94 25.63
N MET A 221 33.45 7.94 26.46
CA MET A 221 33.02 9.31 26.22
C MET A 221 33.74 9.84 24.97
N VAL A 222 32.97 10.34 24.02
CA VAL A 222 33.49 11.15 22.91
C VAL A 222 33.53 12.60 23.38
N ALA A 223 34.70 13.20 23.22
CA ALA A 223 35.03 14.59 23.53
C ALA A 223 34.46 15.58 22.49
#